data_AF-A0A1X2GRW1-F1
#
_entry.id   AF-A0A1X2GRW1-F1
#
_cell.length_a   1.000
_cell.length_b   1.000
_cell.length_c   1.000
_cell.angle_alpha   90.00
_cell.angle_beta   90.00
_cell.angle_gamma   90.00
#
_symmetry.space_group_name_H-M   'P 1'
#
loop_
_entity.id
_entity.type
_entity.pdbx_description
1 polymer ?
#
loop_
_entity_poly.entity_id
_entity_poly.type
_entity_poly.pdbx_seq_one_letter_code
_entity_poly.pdbx_strand_id
1 'polypeptide(L)'
;MSRPKIASDHIKLLIAAKLIIDDFATRLPLLPSNGSIKTYCVQLCGYCAEIICLDLVDNGLYVAIPFARLTSPRSFIEFTRHSQEWFDTLFQFKIRAALSSSNSQFFS
;
A
#
# COMPACT_ATOMS: atom_id res chain seq x y z
N MET A 1 12.87 16.60 -8.30
CA MET A 1 11.57 15.91 -8.35
C MET A 1 10.91 16.02 -6.97
N SER A 2 9.75 16.66 -6.86
CA SER A 2 9.03 16.80 -5.57
C SER A 2 8.39 15.48 -5.18
N ARG A 3 8.62 15.00 -3.95
CA ARG A 3 7.94 13.81 -3.44
C ARG A 3 6.42 14.07 -3.38
N PRO A 4 5.59 13.14 -3.87
CA PRO A 4 4.13 13.29 -3.77
C PRO A 4 3.70 13.43 -2.31
N LYS A 5 2.87 14.43 -2.01
CA LYS A 5 2.35 14.70 -0.66
C LYS A 5 1.17 13.80 -0.36
N ILE A 6 1.14 13.27 0.86
CA ILE A 6 0.02 12.47 1.38
C ILE A 6 -1.11 13.44 1.80
N ALA A 7 -2.31 13.26 1.25
CA ALA A 7 -3.47 14.07 1.62
C ALA A 7 -3.96 13.79 3.05
N SER A 8 -4.63 14.76 3.68
CA SER A 8 -5.08 14.70 5.08
C SER A 8 -5.99 13.50 5.38
N ASP A 9 -6.86 13.11 4.44
CA ASP A 9 -7.80 11.99 4.64
C ASP A 9 -7.09 10.64 4.78
N HIS A 10 -5.89 10.50 4.20
CA HIS A 10 -5.07 9.29 4.33
C HIS A 10 -4.54 9.10 5.75
N ILE A 11 -4.47 10.14 6.57
CA ILE A 11 -3.90 10.06 7.93
C ILE A 11 -4.67 9.05 8.78
N LYS A 12 -6.00 9.01 8.69
CA LYS A 12 -6.83 8.06 9.45
C LYS A 12 -6.54 6.61 9.04
N LEU A 13 -6.40 6.37 7.74
CA LEU A 13 -6.02 5.06 7.19
C LEU A 13 -4.62 4.64 7.63
N LEU A 14 -3.66 5.57 7.62
CA LEU A 14 -2.29 5.30 8.07
C LEU A 14 -2.22 5.01 9.57
N ILE A 15 -3.06 5.64 10.40
CA ILE A 15 -3.17 5.30 11.82
C ILE A 15 -3.71 3.88 11.99
N ALA A 16 -4.78 3.51 11.27
CA ALA A 16 -5.31 2.14 11.34
C ALA A 16 -4.28 1.09 10.90
N ALA A 17 -3.57 1.38 9.81
CA ALA A 17 -2.48 0.54 9.31
C ALA A 17 -1.31 0.42 10.29
N LYS A 18 -0.94 1.50 10.95
CA LYS A 18 0.08 1.50 12.02
C LYS A 18 -0.35 0.56 13.15
N LEU A 19 -1.60 0.66 13.61
CA LEU A 19 -2.12 -0.19 14.70
C LEU A 19 -2.06 -1.67 14.33
N ILE A 20 -2.33 -2.02 13.06
CA ILE A 20 -2.16 -3.39 12.57
C ILE A 20 -0.70 -3.83 12.69
N ILE A 21 0.25 -3.01 12.19
CA ILE A 21 1.68 -3.34 12.29
C ILE A 21 2.12 -3.46 13.76
N ASP A 22 1.74 -2.54 14.63
CA ASP A 22 2.05 -2.58 16.06
C ASP A 22 1.51 -3.86 16.72
N ASP A 23 0.28 -4.27 16.40
CA ASP A 23 -0.32 -5.50 16.93
C ASP A 23 0.47 -6.74 16.48
N PHE A 24 0.90 -6.79 15.21
CA PHE A 24 1.75 -7.88 14.72
C PHE A 24 3.14 -7.87 15.35
N ALA A 25 3.77 -6.69 15.46
CA ALA A 25 5.10 -6.51 16.03
C ALA A 25 5.15 -6.87 17.53
N THR A 26 4.07 -6.61 18.28
CA THR A 26 3.98 -6.95 19.71
C THR A 26 3.64 -8.42 19.96
N ARG A 27 2.97 -9.10 19.02
CA ARG A 27 2.55 -10.50 19.17
C ARG A 27 3.54 -11.52 18.58
N LEU A 28 4.47 -11.12 17.71
CA LEU A 28 5.50 -12.00 17.15
C LEU A 28 6.81 -11.86 17.95
N PRO A 29 7.30 -12.92 18.63
CA PRO A 29 8.47 -12.83 19.51
C PRO A 29 9.79 -12.42 18.83
N LEU A 30 9.86 -12.43 17.50
CA LEU A 30 11.03 -12.02 16.74
C LEU A 30 10.54 -11.39 15.44
N LEU A 31 10.46 -10.05 15.41
CA LEU A 31 10.61 -9.35 14.14
C LEU A 31 11.92 -9.85 13.51
N PRO A 32 11.93 -10.26 12.22
CA PRO A 32 13.18 -10.64 11.60
C PRO A 32 14.13 -9.45 11.74
N SER A 33 15.35 -9.68 12.22
CA SER A 33 16.36 -8.63 12.44
C SER A 33 16.64 -7.77 11.21
N ASN A 34 16.24 -8.26 10.03
CA ASN A 34 16.40 -7.62 8.72
C ASN A 34 15.07 -7.46 7.97
N GLY A 35 13.92 -7.73 8.61
CA GLY A 35 12.61 -7.79 7.95
C GLY A 35 11.81 -6.50 8.12
N SER A 36 11.63 -5.74 7.04
CA SER A 36 10.69 -4.62 7.01
C SER A 36 9.24 -5.13 7.08
N ILE A 37 8.44 -4.68 8.05
CA ILE A 37 6.99 -4.93 8.03
C ILE A 37 6.32 -3.85 7.19
N LYS A 38 5.58 -4.29 6.18
CA LYS A 38 4.83 -3.41 5.29
C LYS A 38 3.35 -3.74 5.35
N THR A 39 2.52 -2.71 5.29
CA THR A 39 1.09 -2.86 5.05
C THR A 39 0.62 -1.88 3.99
N TYR A 40 -0.36 -2.29 3.19
CA TYR A 40 -0.89 -1.50 2.09
C TYR A 40 -2.27 -0.98 2.46
N CYS A 41 -2.43 0.33 2.36
CA CYS A 41 -3.69 1.05 2.57
C CYS A 41 -4.29 1.40 1.23
N VAL A 42 -5.59 1.16 1.06
CA VAL A 42 -6.34 1.61 -0.12
C VAL A 42 -7.36 2.63 0.32
N GLN A 43 -7.30 3.83 -0.27
CA GLN A 43 -8.32 4.86 -0.12
C GLN A 43 -9.06 5.06 -1.44
N LEU A 44 -10.38 5.02 -1.41
CA LEU A 44 -11.20 5.46 -2.53
C LEU A 44 -11.48 6.96 -2.39
N CYS A 45 -11.15 7.74 -3.42
CA CYS A 45 -11.37 9.17 -3.49
C CYS A 45 -12.01 9.54 -4.84
N GLY A 46 -13.33 9.76 -4.84
CA GLY A 46 -14.09 10.01 -6.06
C GLY A 46 -13.91 8.88 -7.08
N TYR A 47 -13.38 9.21 -8.25
CA TYR A 47 -13.08 8.26 -9.33
C TYR A 47 -11.64 7.74 -9.28
N CYS A 48 -11.02 7.63 -8.11
CA CYS A 48 -9.66 7.11 -7.96
C CYS A 48 -9.56 6.18 -6.76
N ALA A 49 -8.73 5.16 -6.87
CA ALA A 49 -8.20 4.37 -5.76
C ALA A 49 -6.72 4.75 -5.58
N GLU A 50 -6.40 5.33 -4.43
CA GLU A 50 -5.03 5.67 -4.03
C GLU A 50 -4.51 4.57 -3.11
N ILE A 51 -3.34 4.03 -3.44
CA ILE A 51 -2.69 2.95 -2.71
C ILE A 51 -1.42 3.50 -2.07
N ILE A 52 -1.34 3.40 -0.76
CA ILE A 52 -0.21 3.88 0.05
C ILE A 52 0.38 2.69 0.80
N CYS A 53 1.69 2.53 0.74
CA CYS A 53 2.41 1.57 1.54
C CYS A 53 2.87 2.23 2.83
N LEU A 54 2.60 1.61 3.97
CA LEU A 54 3.15 1.99 5.26
C LEU A 54 4.22 0.96 5.64
N ASP A 55 5.46 1.43 5.77
CA ASP A 55 6.66 0.63 6.01
C ASP A 55 7.21 0.94 7.40
N LEU A 56 7.42 -0.09 8.22
CA LEU A 56 8.14 0.00 9.49
C LEU A 56 9.63 -0.23 9.21
N VAL A 57 10.41 0.85 9.27
CA VAL A 57 11.83 0.83 8.90
C VAL A 57 12.74 0.44 10.06
N ASP A 58 12.69 1.15 11.19
CA ASP A 58 13.56 0.94 12.36
C ASP A 58 12.87 1.43 13.64
N ASN A 59 12.96 0.67 14.74
CA ASN A 59 12.61 1.12 16.10
C ASN A 59 11.28 1.90 16.24
N GLY A 60 10.24 1.51 15.50
CA GLY A 60 8.93 2.16 15.55
C GLY A 60 8.78 3.39 14.65
N LEU A 61 9.75 3.68 13.78
CA LEU A 61 9.61 4.70 12.73
C LEU A 61 8.81 4.14 11.54
N TYR A 62 7.72 4.83 11.22
CA TYR A 62 6.82 4.49 10.13
C TYR A 62 6.98 5.45 8.96
N VAL A 63 7.18 4.92 7.76
CA VAL A 63 7.28 5.70 6.52
C VAL A 63 6.11 5.37 5.62
N ALA A 64 5.34 6.39 5.26
CA ALA A 64 4.25 6.26 4.30
C ALA A 64 4.73 6.65 2.89
N ILE A 65 4.54 5.76 1.93
CA ILE A 65 5.05 5.88 0.56
C ILE A 65 3.89 5.69 -0.41
N PRO A 66 3.59 6.66 -1.28
CA PRO A 66 2.64 6.47 -2.37
C PRO A 66 3.09 5.31 -3.26
N PHE A 67 2.24 4.29 -3.39
CA PHE A 67 2.59 3.06 -4.11
C PHE A 67 2.00 3.07 -5.52
N ALA A 68 0.70 3.34 -5.64
CA ALA A 68 0.01 3.37 -6.91
C ALA A 68 -1.25 4.24 -6.82
N ARG A 69 -1.74 4.67 -7.98
CA ARG A 69 -3.03 5.31 -8.12
C ARG A 69 -3.74 4.72 -9.33
N LEU A 70 -4.99 4.33 -9.14
CA LEU A 70 -5.81 3.72 -10.17
C LEU A 70 -7.08 4.56 -10.37
N THR A 71 -7.24 5.15 -11.54
CA THR A 71 -8.42 5.95 -11.86
C THR A 71 -9.56 5.01 -12.26
N SER A 72 -10.70 5.12 -11.58
CA SER A 72 -11.94 4.43 -11.94
C SER A 72 -12.54 5.04 -13.22
N PRO A 73 -13.10 4.22 -14.13
CA PRO A 73 -13.90 4.70 -15.25
C PRO A 73 -15.03 5.62 -14.77
N ARG A 74 -15.25 6.74 -15.47
CA ARG A 74 -16.21 7.78 -15.05
C ARG A 74 -17.59 7.60 -15.66
N SER A 75 -17.72 6.75 -16.68
CA SER A 75 -18.98 6.42 -17.34
C SER A 75 -19.15 4.93 -17.53
N PHE A 76 -20.39 4.48 -17.73
CA PHE A 76 -20.70 3.09 -18.03
C PHE A 76 -19.98 2.61 -19.30
N ILE A 77 -19.88 3.47 -20.33
CA ILE A 77 -19.20 3.19 -21.60
C ILE A 77 -17.70 2.99 -21.36
N GLU A 78 -17.06 3.87 -20.57
CA GLU A 78 -15.66 3.71 -20.21
C GLU A 78 -15.43 2.44 -19.37
N PHE A 79 -16.36 2.12 -18.47
CA PHE A 79 -16.26 0.91 -17.66
C PHE A 79 -16.34 -0.35 -18.52
N THR A 80 -17.30 -0.44 -19.43
CA THR A 80 -17.38 -1.60 -20.34
C THR A 80 -16.16 -1.70 -21.24
N ARG A 81 -15.57 -0.57 -21.67
CA ARG A 81 -14.39 -0.57 -22.51
C ARG A 81 -13.09 -0.96 -21.79
N HIS A 82 -12.95 -0.55 -20.53
CA HIS A 82 -11.66 -0.58 -19.82
C HIS A 82 -11.64 -1.42 -18.55
N SER A 83 -12.77 -1.99 -18.14
CA SER A 83 -12.88 -2.76 -16.89
C SER A 83 -11.88 -3.91 -16.82
N GLN A 84 -11.67 -4.65 -17.90
CA GLN A 84 -10.70 -5.74 -17.94
C GLN A 84 -9.28 -5.25 -17.63
N GLU A 85 -8.78 -4.26 -18.38
CA GLU A 85 -7.45 -3.67 -18.16
C GLU A 85 -7.32 -3.05 -16.75
N TRP A 86 -8.42 -2.48 -16.24
CA TRP A 86 -8.46 -1.91 -14.90
C TRP A 86 -8.31 -2.98 -13.82
N PHE A 87 -9.04 -4.09 -13.93
CA PHE A 87 -8.93 -5.22 -13.00
C PHE A 87 -7.57 -5.92 -13.11
N ASP A 88 -7.03 -6.05 -14.32
CA ASP A 88 -5.70 -6.61 -14.55
C ASP A 88 -4.64 -5.73 -13.88
N THR A 89 -4.74 -4.40 -14.01
CA THR A 89 -3.85 -3.45 -13.34
C THR A 89 -3.93 -3.57 -11.81
N LEU A 90 -5.14 -3.68 -11.27
CA LEU A 90 -5.34 -3.89 -9.83
C LEU A 90 -4.72 -5.21 -9.36
N PHE A 91 -4.89 -6.29 -10.14
CA PHE A 91 -4.31 -7.59 -9.83
C PHE A 91 -2.78 -7.56 -9.88
N GLN A 92 -2.20 -6.84 -10.85
CA GLN A 92 -0.76 -6.60 -10.93
C GLN A 92 -0.24 -5.82 -9.72
N PHE A 93 -1.00 -4.85 -9.19
CA PHE A 93 -0.63 -4.17 -7.94
C PHE A 93 -0.62 -5.13 -6.75
N LYS A 94 -1.60 -6.04 -6.65
CA LYS A 94 -1.61 -7.08 -5.61
C LYS A 94 -0.40 -8.00 -5.71
N ILE A 95 -0.04 -8.44 -6.92
CA ILE A 95 1.15 -9.26 -7.15
C ILE A 95 2.41 -8.50 -6.74
N ARG A 96 2.58 -7.25 -7.19
CA ARG A 96 3.74 -6.42 -6.84
C ARG A 96 3.83 -6.18 -5.33
N ALA A 97 2.71 -5.91 -4.67
CA ALA A 97 2.65 -5.76 -3.23
C ALA A 97 3.12 -7.06 -2.53
N ALA A 98 2.68 -8.23 -2.99
CA ALA A 98 3.12 -9.52 -2.45
C ALA A 98 4.62 -9.80 -2.71
N LEU A 99 5.09 -9.58 -3.95
CA LEU A 99 6.49 -9.80 -4.33
C LEU A 99 7.47 -8.87 -3.61
N SER A 100 7.06 -7.61 -3.39
CA SER A 100 7.87 -6.65 -2.62
C SER A 100 8.04 -7.04 -1.15
N SER A 101 7.12 -7.84 -0.60
CA SER A 101 7.24 -8.42 0.73
C SER A 101 8.14 -9.66 0.75
N SER A 102 8.31 -10.35 -0.40
CA SER A 102 9.13 -11.57 -0.53
C SER A 102 10.59 -11.28 -0.93
N ASN A 103 10.84 -10.28 -1.76
CA ASN A 103 12.20 -9.96 -2.24
C ASN A 103 13.11 -9.35 -1.15
N SER A 104 12.55 -8.91 -0.03
CA SER A 104 13.32 -8.50 1.16
C SER A 104 14.05 -9.67 1.83
N GLN A 105 13.82 -10.92 1.41
CA GLN A 105 14.45 -12.12 1.98
C GLN A 105 15.65 -12.66 1.18
N PHE A 106 15.96 -12.10 -0.01
CA PHE A 106 16.96 -12.68 -0.92
C PHE A 106 18.25 -11.87 -1.14
N PHE A 107 18.39 -10.71 -0.48
CA PHE A 107 19.64 -9.96 -0.44
C PHE A 107 20.07 -9.71 1.01
N SER A 108 20.60 -10.75 1.65
CA SER A 108 21.44 -10.65 2.85
C SER A 108 22.32 -11.88 2.94
#